data_AF-A0A371DU57-F1
#
_entry.id   AF-A0A371DU57-F1
#
_cell.length_a   1.000
_cell.length_b   1.000
_cell.length_c   1.000
_cell.angle_alpha   90.00
_cell.angle_beta   90.00
_cell.angle_gamma   90.00
#
_symmetry.space_group_name_H-M   'P 1'
#
loop_
_entity.id
_entity.type
_entity.pdbx_description
1 polymer ?
#
loop_
_entity_poly.entity_id
_entity_poly.type
_entity_poly.pdbx_seq_one_letter_code
_entity_poly.pdbx_strand_id
1 'polypeptide(L)'
;MFARSVVAAFVAVPFVASTAFAASCTRTYTVKEGDWCDTISAAHNVSTYQLSTVNPGIDAVCHNLNPGSTLCLGTDGEDCTTTHVVTSGESCDGIQSVYGINSTMLFTNNPQLHADCSNLYTGEVLCVASAAHVVAAPSATSVTASVIPTTAAPTKAAPTTVAAITSSAAPATTSAPAGDESDDEDLPFCDEL
;
A
#
# COMPACT_ATOMS: atom_id res chain seq x y z
N MET A 1 -36.73 -0.42 63.58
CA MET A 1 -35.66 -1.15 62.86
C MET A 1 -35.26 -0.28 61.68
N PHE A 2 -34.12 0.42 61.76
CA PHE A 2 -33.68 1.37 60.75
C PHE A 2 -32.72 0.69 59.77
N ALA A 3 -33.18 0.39 58.55
CA ALA A 3 -32.32 -0.13 57.49
C ALA A 3 -31.65 1.05 56.78
N ARG A 4 -30.32 1.14 56.88
CA ARG A 4 -29.50 2.12 56.16
C ARG A 4 -29.09 1.49 54.82
N SER A 5 -29.67 1.97 53.73
CA SER A 5 -29.29 1.57 52.38
C SER A 5 -27.96 2.22 52.00
N VAL A 6 -26.98 1.41 51.62
CA VAL A 6 -25.71 1.84 51.05
C VAL A 6 -25.91 2.02 49.55
N VAL A 7 -25.78 3.26 49.05
CA VAL A 7 -25.82 3.56 47.63
C VAL A 7 -24.40 3.40 47.06
N ALA A 8 -24.19 2.37 46.26
CA ALA A 8 -22.96 2.18 45.50
C ALA A 8 -22.95 3.12 44.29
N ALA A 9 -21.96 4.00 44.22
CA ALA A 9 -21.74 4.88 43.07
C ALA A 9 -21.05 4.09 41.94
N PHE A 10 -21.78 3.82 40.87
CA PHE A 10 -21.22 3.28 39.64
C PHE A 10 -20.50 4.40 38.87
N VAL A 11 -19.17 4.32 38.81
CA VAL A 11 -18.35 5.18 37.97
C VAL A 11 -18.52 4.72 36.51
N ALA A 12 -19.37 5.42 35.76
CA ALA A 12 -19.52 5.21 34.33
C ALA A 12 -18.27 5.75 33.62
N VAL A 13 -17.40 4.85 33.18
CA VAL A 13 -16.28 5.20 32.29
C VAL A 13 -16.85 5.43 30.89
N PRO A 14 -16.66 6.60 30.26
CA PRO A 14 -17.15 6.82 28.91
C PRO A 14 -16.32 5.95 27.95
N PHE A 15 -16.98 4.98 27.34
CA PHE A 15 -16.43 4.24 26.20
C PHE A 15 -16.36 5.21 25.03
N VAL A 16 -15.16 5.71 24.72
CA VAL A 16 -14.93 6.53 23.53
C VAL A 16 -15.00 5.59 22.33
N ALA A 17 -16.19 5.43 21.76
CA ALA A 17 -16.35 4.74 20.48
C ALA A 17 -15.72 5.63 19.40
N SER A 18 -14.56 5.22 18.88
CA SER A 18 -13.96 5.83 17.70
C SER A 18 -14.89 5.60 16.51
N THR A 19 -15.62 6.64 16.10
CA THR A 19 -16.47 6.61 14.90
C THR A 19 -15.60 6.75 13.67
N ALA A 20 -15.18 5.63 13.09
CA ALA A 20 -14.82 5.62 11.67
C ALA A 20 -16.12 5.81 10.87
N PHE A 21 -16.29 6.98 10.26
CA PHE A 21 -17.37 7.19 9.31
C PHE A 21 -17.07 6.31 8.10
N ALA A 22 -17.88 5.28 7.86
CA ALA A 22 -17.85 4.59 6.57
C ALA A 22 -18.29 5.63 5.52
N ALA A 23 -17.34 6.16 4.76
CA ALA A 23 -17.61 7.16 3.75
C ALA A 23 -18.60 6.58 2.72
N SER A 24 -19.66 7.31 2.43
CA SER A 24 -20.72 6.83 1.53
C SER A 24 -20.25 6.87 0.09
N CYS A 25 -20.52 5.81 -0.66
CA CYS A 25 -20.23 5.79 -2.09
C CYS A 25 -21.02 6.86 -2.84
N THR A 26 -20.35 7.71 -3.61
CA THR A 26 -20.95 8.83 -4.37
C THR A 26 -21.02 8.55 -5.87
N ARG A 27 -20.10 7.73 -6.39
CA ARG A 27 -20.06 7.32 -7.80
C ARG A 27 -20.03 5.81 -7.90
N THR A 28 -20.86 5.26 -8.78
CA THR A 28 -20.93 3.80 -9.00
C THR A 28 -20.75 3.45 -10.47
N TYR A 29 -20.32 2.22 -10.71
CA TYR A 29 -20.18 1.63 -12.03
C TYR A 29 -20.66 0.19 -12.03
N THR A 30 -21.32 -0.24 -13.10
CA THR A 30 -21.70 -1.64 -13.29
C THR A 30 -20.71 -2.30 -14.23
N VAL A 31 -20.02 -3.32 -13.73
CA VAL A 31 -19.00 -4.08 -14.46
C VAL A 31 -19.61 -4.71 -15.71
N LYS A 32 -18.94 -4.56 -16.84
CA LYS A 32 -19.29 -5.17 -18.12
C LYS A 32 -18.37 -6.34 -18.42
N GLU A 33 -18.78 -7.16 -19.38
CA GLU A 33 -17.94 -8.24 -19.89
C GLU A 33 -16.67 -7.65 -20.54
N GLY A 34 -15.51 -8.18 -20.17
CA GLY A 34 -14.21 -7.71 -20.63
C GLY A 34 -13.60 -6.55 -19.84
N ASP A 35 -14.29 -6.03 -18.83
CA ASP A 35 -13.73 -4.98 -17.97
C ASP A 35 -12.64 -5.53 -17.03
N TRP A 36 -11.64 -4.69 -16.78
CA TRP A 36 -10.62 -4.86 -15.75
C TRP A 36 -10.49 -3.58 -14.92
N CYS A 37 -9.91 -3.65 -13.71
CA CYS A 37 -9.79 -2.47 -12.84
C CYS A 37 -9.12 -1.30 -13.56
N ASP A 38 -8.02 -1.52 -14.25
CA ASP A 38 -7.29 -0.45 -14.94
C ASP A 38 -8.10 0.19 -16.07
N THR A 39 -8.85 -0.59 -16.85
CA THR A 39 -9.69 -0.06 -17.93
C THR A 39 -10.88 0.73 -17.38
N ILE A 40 -11.49 0.26 -16.29
CA ILE A 40 -12.53 0.99 -15.57
C ILE A 40 -11.95 2.29 -15.00
N SER A 41 -10.82 2.19 -14.32
CA SER A 41 -10.11 3.31 -13.71
C SER A 41 -9.76 4.40 -14.72
N ALA A 42 -9.21 4.02 -15.86
CA ALA A 42 -8.84 4.94 -16.93
C ALA A 42 -10.08 5.60 -17.56
N ALA A 43 -11.16 4.84 -17.76
CA ALA A 43 -12.39 5.35 -18.37
C ALA A 43 -13.22 6.23 -17.43
N HIS A 44 -13.08 6.07 -16.11
CA HIS A 44 -13.92 6.71 -15.11
C HIS A 44 -13.18 7.64 -14.15
N ASN A 45 -11.92 7.96 -14.46
CA ASN A 45 -11.08 8.87 -13.68
C ASN A 45 -11.10 8.52 -12.19
N VAL A 46 -10.71 7.28 -11.88
CA VAL A 46 -10.51 6.79 -10.52
C VAL A 46 -9.16 6.08 -10.46
N SER A 47 -8.37 6.31 -9.41
CA SER A 47 -7.11 5.58 -9.28
C SER A 47 -7.35 4.08 -9.08
N THR A 48 -6.48 3.23 -9.62
CA THR A 48 -6.60 1.77 -9.47
C THR A 48 -6.60 1.40 -7.98
N TYR A 49 -5.78 2.07 -7.18
CA TYR A 49 -5.73 1.92 -5.72
C TYR A 49 -7.03 2.30 -5.01
N GLN A 50 -7.62 3.44 -5.35
CA GLN A 50 -8.90 3.86 -4.77
C GLN A 50 -9.96 2.82 -5.09
N LEU A 51 -10.05 2.39 -6.35
CA LEU A 51 -11.03 1.41 -6.81
C LEU A 51 -10.91 0.10 -6.02
N SER A 52 -9.70 -0.44 -5.84
CA SER A 52 -9.51 -1.66 -5.04
C SER A 52 -9.82 -1.45 -3.56
N THR A 53 -9.53 -0.27 -3.02
CA THR A 53 -9.65 0.00 -1.58
C THR A 53 -11.10 0.21 -1.15
N VAL A 54 -11.90 0.93 -1.93
CA VAL A 54 -13.32 1.18 -1.60
C VAL A 54 -14.22 -0.01 -1.92
N ASN A 55 -13.70 -1.04 -2.59
CA ASN A 55 -14.40 -2.28 -2.91
C ASN A 55 -13.67 -3.48 -2.29
N PRO A 56 -13.82 -3.75 -0.99
CA PRO A 56 -13.11 -4.84 -0.29
C PRO A 56 -13.44 -6.25 -0.82
N GLY A 57 -14.45 -6.37 -1.68
CA GLY A 57 -14.77 -7.60 -2.39
C GLY A 57 -13.86 -7.87 -3.60
N ILE A 58 -13.03 -6.92 -4.04
CA ILE A 58 -12.10 -7.08 -5.16
C ILE A 58 -10.72 -7.49 -4.61
N ASP A 59 -10.07 -8.45 -5.25
CA ASP A 59 -8.68 -8.79 -4.90
C ASP A 59 -7.68 -7.74 -5.43
N ALA A 60 -6.48 -7.70 -4.84
CA ALA A 60 -5.47 -6.69 -5.17
C ALA A 60 -4.99 -6.72 -6.62
N VAL A 61 -5.20 -7.84 -7.33
CA VAL A 61 -4.82 -8.04 -8.73
C VAL A 61 -6.04 -8.01 -9.66
N CYS A 62 -7.21 -7.61 -9.15
CA CYS A 62 -8.46 -7.45 -9.87
C CYS A 62 -8.96 -8.67 -10.69
N HIS A 63 -8.70 -9.90 -10.23
CA HIS A 63 -9.07 -11.11 -10.99
C HIS A 63 -10.52 -11.56 -10.78
N ASN A 64 -11.20 -11.02 -9.78
CA ASN A 64 -12.51 -11.47 -9.34
C ASN A 64 -13.66 -10.50 -9.70
N LEU A 65 -13.48 -9.67 -10.73
CA LEU A 65 -14.56 -8.86 -11.29
C LEU A 65 -15.63 -9.75 -11.94
N ASN A 66 -16.89 -9.59 -11.52
CA ASN A 66 -18.03 -10.27 -12.12
C ASN A 66 -18.88 -9.27 -12.93
N PRO A 67 -19.14 -9.52 -14.23
CA PRO A 67 -20.07 -8.70 -14.99
C PRO A 67 -21.44 -8.58 -14.30
N GLY A 68 -22.00 -7.38 -14.28
CA GLY A 68 -23.26 -7.05 -13.59
C GLY A 68 -23.09 -6.69 -12.10
N SER A 69 -21.90 -6.86 -11.52
CA SER A 69 -21.61 -6.34 -10.17
C SER A 69 -21.49 -4.81 -10.19
N THR A 70 -21.91 -4.16 -9.10
CA THR A 70 -21.77 -2.71 -8.92
C THR A 70 -20.54 -2.41 -8.10
N LEU A 71 -19.62 -1.64 -8.66
CA LEU A 71 -18.45 -1.09 -7.97
C LEU A 71 -18.73 0.32 -7.49
N CYS A 72 -18.14 0.66 -6.36
CA CYS A 72 -17.96 2.02 -5.94
C CYS A 72 -16.72 2.62 -6.60
N LEU A 73 -16.85 3.74 -7.29
CA LEU A 73 -15.72 4.46 -7.90
C LEU A 73 -15.14 5.50 -6.95
N GLY A 74 -15.91 6.01 -5.99
CA GLY A 74 -15.45 7.04 -5.07
C GLY A 74 -16.42 7.26 -3.93
N THR A 75 -15.88 7.69 -2.80
CA THR A 75 -16.62 7.99 -1.58
C THR A 75 -16.63 9.49 -1.31
N ASP A 76 -17.61 9.94 -0.53
CA ASP A 76 -17.73 11.35 -0.15
C ASP A 76 -16.47 11.82 0.60
N GLY A 77 -15.83 12.88 0.10
CA GLY A 77 -14.63 13.47 0.70
C GLY A 77 -13.28 12.83 0.35
N GLU A 78 -13.25 11.63 -0.25
CA GLU A 78 -11.99 10.91 -0.56
C GLU A 78 -11.83 10.58 -2.06
N ASP A 79 -12.75 11.04 -2.91
CA ASP A 79 -12.76 10.72 -4.34
C ASP A 79 -11.72 11.51 -5.15
N CYS A 80 -10.66 10.85 -5.60
CA CYS A 80 -9.68 11.45 -6.49
C CYS A 80 -10.08 11.31 -7.97
N THR A 81 -10.45 12.45 -8.58
CA THR A 81 -10.83 12.53 -10.00
C THR A 81 -9.70 13.02 -10.92
N THR A 82 -8.69 13.70 -10.37
CA THR A 82 -7.49 14.09 -11.12
C THR A 82 -6.53 12.91 -11.19
N THR A 83 -6.54 12.22 -12.32
CA THR A 83 -5.86 10.94 -12.52
C THR A 83 -4.89 10.96 -13.69
N HIS A 84 -3.90 10.06 -13.65
CA HIS A 84 -2.93 9.83 -14.72
C HIS A 84 -2.84 8.34 -15.02
N VAL A 85 -2.90 7.97 -16.30
CA VAL A 85 -2.71 6.60 -16.76
C VAL A 85 -1.26 6.43 -17.15
N VAL A 86 -0.55 5.54 -16.47
CA VAL A 86 0.88 5.31 -16.68
C VAL A 86 1.11 4.73 -18.07
N THR A 87 2.00 5.37 -18.81
CA THR A 87 2.46 4.93 -20.13
C THR A 87 3.85 4.28 -20.04
N SER A 88 4.28 3.66 -21.14
CA SER A 88 5.55 2.91 -21.16
C SER A 88 6.75 3.86 -21.00
N GLY A 89 7.64 3.54 -20.05
CA GLY A 89 8.87 4.30 -19.80
C GLY A 89 8.73 5.47 -18.83
N GLU A 90 7.55 5.68 -18.23
CA GLU A 90 7.36 6.71 -17.21
C GLU A 90 7.91 6.28 -15.84
N SER A 91 8.23 7.29 -15.03
CA SER A 91 8.68 7.15 -13.64
C SER A 91 7.87 8.07 -12.74
N CYS A 92 7.85 7.78 -11.43
CA CYS A 92 7.18 8.64 -10.45
C CYS A 92 7.68 10.10 -10.52
N ASP A 93 9.00 10.31 -10.63
CA ASP A 93 9.58 11.66 -10.76
C ASP A 93 9.13 12.40 -12.03
N GLY A 94 9.01 11.69 -13.15
CA GLY A 94 8.51 12.24 -14.40
C GLY A 94 7.05 12.68 -14.27
N ILE A 95 6.21 11.81 -13.73
CA ILE A 95 4.78 12.09 -13.50
C ILE A 95 4.63 13.27 -12.55
N GLN A 96 5.37 13.28 -11.43
CA GLN A 96 5.39 14.40 -10.48
C GLN A 96 5.73 15.73 -11.15
N SER A 97 6.74 15.73 -12.03
CA SER A 97 7.17 16.93 -12.75
C SER A 97 6.11 17.45 -13.72
N VAL A 98 5.41 16.55 -14.43
CA VAL A 98 4.34 16.89 -15.37
C VAL A 98 3.15 17.52 -14.65
N TYR A 99 2.77 16.98 -13.48
CA TYR A 99 1.60 17.47 -12.72
C TYR A 99 1.94 18.54 -11.67
N GLY A 100 3.23 18.85 -11.48
CA GLY A 100 3.67 19.84 -10.49
C GLY A 100 3.39 19.42 -9.04
N ILE A 101 3.42 18.12 -8.75
CA ILE A 101 3.19 17.57 -7.40
C ILE A 101 4.50 17.05 -6.80
N ASN A 102 4.66 17.13 -5.48
CA ASN A 102 5.83 16.55 -4.82
C ASN A 102 5.63 15.06 -4.52
N SER A 103 6.72 14.38 -4.18
CA SER A 103 6.72 12.94 -3.86
C SER A 103 5.82 12.61 -2.68
N THR A 104 5.82 13.45 -1.63
CA THR A 104 4.89 13.29 -0.50
C THR A 104 3.44 13.23 -0.98
N MET A 105 3.04 14.08 -1.92
CA MET A 105 1.67 14.08 -2.39
C MET A 105 1.34 12.89 -3.27
N LEU A 106 2.24 12.53 -4.18
CA LEU A 106 2.05 11.33 -5.00
C LEU A 106 1.87 10.08 -4.12
N PHE A 107 2.76 9.86 -3.15
CA PHE A 107 2.71 8.67 -2.28
C PHE A 107 1.56 8.70 -1.26
N THR A 108 1.13 9.89 -0.82
CA THR A 108 -0.05 10.02 0.06
C THR A 108 -1.32 9.60 -0.66
N ASN A 109 -1.43 9.98 -1.93
CA ASN A 109 -2.59 9.68 -2.77
C ASN A 109 -2.54 8.28 -3.39
N ASN A 110 -1.36 7.67 -3.44
CA ASN A 110 -1.12 6.34 -4.01
C ASN A 110 -0.23 5.50 -3.05
N PRO A 111 -0.76 5.09 -1.88
CA PRO A 111 0.01 4.36 -0.87
C PRO A 111 0.49 2.97 -1.31
N GLN A 112 -0.02 2.44 -2.42
CA GLN A 112 0.45 1.19 -3.00
C GLN A 112 1.82 1.33 -3.68
N LEU A 113 2.23 2.54 -4.03
CA LEU A 113 3.52 2.77 -4.67
C LEU A 113 4.65 2.57 -3.66
N HIS A 114 5.66 1.82 -4.07
CA HIS A 114 6.92 1.72 -3.36
C HIS A 114 7.66 3.05 -3.43
N ALA A 115 8.48 3.33 -2.40
CA ALA A 115 9.26 4.57 -2.33
C ALA A 115 10.25 4.73 -3.49
N ASP A 116 10.70 3.61 -4.08
CA ASP A 116 11.58 3.56 -5.25
C ASP A 116 10.80 3.42 -6.58
N CYS A 117 9.47 3.51 -6.54
CA CYS A 117 8.58 3.39 -7.72
C CYS A 117 8.73 2.04 -8.47
N SER A 118 9.28 1.00 -7.81
CA SER A 118 9.61 -0.28 -8.46
C SER A 118 8.41 -1.12 -8.88
N ASN A 119 7.22 -0.82 -8.35
CA ASN A 119 5.98 -1.52 -8.67
C ASN A 119 5.08 -0.77 -9.67
N LEU A 120 5.56 0.33 -10.25
CA LEU A 120 4.83 1.07 -11.27
C LEU A 120 4.75 0.25 -12.57
N TYR A 121 3.55 0.12 -13.15
CA TYR A 121 3.36 -0.61 -14.41
C TYR A 121 2.50 0.17 -15.41
N THR A 122 2.69 -0.11 -16.70
CA THR A 122 1.91 0.50 -17.78
C THR A 122 0.43 0.12 -17.66
N GLY A 123 -0.44 1.13 -17.74
CA GLY A 123 -1.88 0.98 -17.58
C GLY A 123 -2.40 1.29 -16.18
N GLU A 124 -1.53 1.31 -15.16
CA GLU A 124 -1.92 1.70 -13.79
C GLU A 124 -2.45 3.14 -13.79
N VAL A 125 -3.50 3.41 -13.02
CA VAL A 125 -4.08 4.75 -12.91
C VAL A 125 -3.77 5.34 -11.55
N LEU A 126 -2.99 6.42 -11.53
CA LEU A 126 -2.57 7.12 -10.33
C LEU A 126 -3.43 8.34 -10.04
N CYS A 127 -3.67 8.61 -8.76
CA CYS A 127 -4.22 9.89 -8.31
C CYS A 127 -3.11 10.95 -8.29
N VAL A 128 -3.22 11.98 -9.12
CA VAL A 128 -2.22 13.06 -9.25
C VAL A 128 -2.78 14.43 -8.83
N ALA A 129 -3.83 14.43 -8.01
CA ALA A 129 -4.37 15.63 -7.40
C ALA A 129 -3.31 16.33 -6.53
N SER A 130 -3.33 17.66 -6.51
CA SER A 130 -2.46 18.49 -5.67
C SER A 130 -2.90 18.58 -4.20
N ALA A 131 -4.04 17.98 -3.87
CA ALA A 131 -4.54 17.84 -2.51
C ALA A 131 -4.46 16.37 -2.05
N ALA A 132 -4.49 16.15 -0.73
CA ALA A 132 -4.51 14.81 -0.15
C ALA A 132 -5.89 14.17 -0.33
N HIS A 133 -5.94 13.04 -1.05
CA HIS A 133 -7.08 12.15 -1.16
C HIS A 133 -6.65 10.81 -0.54
N VAL A 134 -6.76 10.74 0.80
CA VAL A 134 -6.28 9.58 1.54
C VAL A 134 -7.40 8.55 1.60
N VAL A 135 -7.49 7.69 0.58
CA VAL A 135 -8.37 6.53 0.70
C VAL A 135 -7.72 5.57 1.69
N ALA A 136 -8.21 5.60 2.93
CA ALA A 136 -7.66 4.78 3.99
C ALA A 136 -7.76 3.29 3.57
N ALA A 137 -6.61 2.64 3.41
CA ALA A 137 -6.59 1.19 3.32
C ALA A 137 -7.35 0.63 4.54
N PRO A 138 -8.21 -0.38 4.39
CA PRO A 138 -8.83 -1.00 5.54
C PRO A 138 -7.71 -1.44 6.46
N SER A 139 -7.65 -0.83 7.64
CA SER A 139 -6.70 -1.24 8.67
C SER A 139 -6.97 -2.71 8.91
N ALA A 140 -6.01 -3.57 8.56
CA ALA A 140 -6.05 -4.96 8.95
C ALA A 140 -6.26 -4.94 10.46
N THR A 141 -7.46 -5.33 10.90
CA THR A 141 -7.77 -5.44 12.31
C THR A 141 -6.72 -6.40 12.83
N SER A 142 -5.76 -5.88 13.60
CA SER A 142 -4.81 -6.73 14.30
C SER A 142 -5.67 -7.68 15.11
N VAL A 143 -5.70 -8.94 14.68
CA VAL A 143 -6.29 -10.02 15.47
C VAL A 143 -5.62 -9.92 16.82
N THR A 144 -6.39 -9.50 17.83
CA THR A 144 -5.95 -9.46 19.21
C THR A 144 -5.38 -10.83 19.50
N ALA A 145 -4.09 -10.90 19.79
CA ALA A 145 -3.42 -12.16 20.10
C ALA A 145 -4.27 -12.88 21.16
N SER A 146 -4.83 -14.03 20.78
CA SER A 146 -5.57 -14.88 21.71
C SER A 146 -4.65 -15.15 22.89
N VAL A 147 -5.07 -14.70 24.07
CA VAL A 147 -4.38 -14.96 25.32
C VAL A 147 -4.12 -16.46 25.44
N ILE A 148 -2.85 -16.82 25.48
CA ILE A 148 -2.39 -18.16 25.84
C ILE A 148 -2.86 -18.41 27.28
N PRO A 149 -3.65 -19.46 27.58
CA PRO A 149 -4.03 -19.75 28.95
C PRO A 149 -2.78 -20.14 29.77
N THR A 150 -2.51 -19.38 30.82
CA THR A 150 -1.42 -19.64 31.77
C THR A 150 -1.77 -20.84 32.64
N THR A 151 -1.56 -22.05 32.15
CA THR A 151 -1.55 -23.26 33.01
C THR A 151 -0.57 -24.29 32.47
N ALA A 152 0.71 -23.90 32.36
CA ALA A 152 1.81 -24.84 32.22
C ALA A 152 2.48 -25.01 33.59
N ALA A 153 2.41 -26.21 34.14
CA ALA A 153 3.11 -26.61 35.35
C ALA A 153 4.63 -26.70 35.09
N PRO A 154 5.50 -26.32 36.05
CA PRO A 154 6.94 -26.40 35.87
C PRO A 154 7.39 -27.87 35.87
N THR A 155 7.87 -28.35 34.73
CA THR A 155 8.59 -29.62 34.66
C THR A 155 10.07 -29.35 34.93
N LYS A 156 10.57 -30.02 35.97
CA LYS A 156 11.95 -30.03 36.47
C LYS A 156 12.99 -30.08 35.33
N ALA A 157 13.88 -29.08 35.31
CA ALA A 157 15.00 -28.99 34.39
C ALA A 157 15.99 -30.16 34.56
N ALA A 158 16.37 -30.77 33.45
CA ALA A 158 17.56 -31.61 33.33
C ALA A 158 18.73 -30.74 32.83
N PRO A 159 19.95 -30.87 33.39
CA PRO A 159 21.09 -30.08 32.96
C PRO A 159 21.61 -30.62 31.62
N THR A 160 21.48 -29.82 30.55
CA THR A 160 22.21 -30.07 29.31
C THR A 160 23.22 -28.95 29.12
N THR A 161 24.47 -29.38 29.08
CA THR A 161 25.72 -28.61 29.01
C THR A 161 25.79 -27.67 27.81
N VAL A 162 26.36 -26.49 28.09
CA VAL A 162 26.76 -25.43 27.17
C VAL A 162 27.74 -25.94 26.12
N ALA A 163 27.48 -25.66 24.85
CA ALA A 163 28.49 -25.59 23.81
C ALA A 163 28.38 -24.23 23.12
N ALA A 164 29.37 -23.38 23.42
CA ALA A 164 29.57 -22.10 22.74
C ALA A 164 30.03 -22.37 21.30
N ILE A 165 29.38 -21.73 20.34
CA ILE A 165 29.93 -21.57 18.99
C ILE A 165 30.11 -20.09 18.70
N THR A 166 31.38 -19.77 18.52
CA THR A 166 32.03 -18.50 18.27
C THR A 166 31.61 -17.84 16.96
N SER A 167 31.49 -16.51 16.99
CA SER A 167 31.53 -15.64 15.82
C SER A 167 32.67 -15.99 14.87
N SER A 168 32.35 -16.09 13.58
CA SER A 168 33.35 -16.03 12.51
C SER A 168 32.85 -15.07 11.44
N ALA A 169 33.45 -13.88 11.44
CA ALA A 169 33.44 -12.95 10.34
C ALA A 169 34.27 -13.55 9.20
N ALA A 170 33.70 -13.61 8.00
CA ALA A 170 34.40 -14.00 6.78
C ALA A 170 34.80 -12.75 5.97
N PRO A 171 35.92 -12.81 5.22
CA PRO A 171 36.69 -11.64 4.81
C PRO A 171 36.31 -11.11 3.42
N ALA A 172 36.59 -9.81 3.23
CA ALA A 172 36.72 -9.20 1.93
C ALA A 172 37.84 -9.87 1.12
N THR A 173 37.54 -10.26 -0.12
CA THR A 173 38.54 -10.73 -1.08
C THR A 173 38.42 -9.93 -2.37
N THR A 174 39.40 -9.05 -2.55
CA THR A 174 39.82 -8.43 -3.81
C THR A 174 40.28 -9.52 -4.79
N SER A 175 39.82 -9.45 -6.05
CA SER A 175 40.45 -10.13 -7.19
C SER A 175 40.07 -9.43 -8.51
N ALA A 176 40.97 -8.56 -8.98
CA ALA A 176 41.30 -8.41 -10.40
C ALA A 176 42.35 -9.51 -10.75
N PRO A 177 42.68 -9.89 -12.02
CA PRO A 177 42.89 -9.01 -13.18
C PRO A 177 42.58 -9.58 -14.59
N ALA A 178 42.89 -8.75 -15.61
CA ALA A 178 43.12 -9.03 -17.05
C ALA A 178 41.91 -9.58 -17.85
N GLY A 179 41.51 -9.05 -19.00
CA GLY A 179 42.15 -8.20 -19.99
C GLY A 179 41.65 -8.73 -21.33
N ASP A 180 40.91 -7.92 -22.09
CA ASP A 180 40.82 -8.04 -23.54
C ASP A 180 40.51 -6.66 -24.09
N GLU A 181 41.54 -6.10 -24.71
CA GLU A 181 41.51 -4.97 -25.62
C GLU A 181 40.99 -5.49 -26.96
N SER A 182 39.95 -4.87 -27.53
CA SER A 182 39.72 -4.87 -28.98
C SER A 182 38.87 -3.66 -29.36
N ASP A 183 39.58 -2.62 -29.80
CA ASP A 183 39.33 -1.84 -31.03
C ASP A 183 38.07 -0.95 -31.07
N ASP A 184 38.17 0.37 -30.89
CA ASP A 184 38.70 1.36 -31.86
C ASP A 184 38.12 1.16 -33.27
N GLU A 185 36.94 1.74 -33.52
CA GLU A 185 36.57 2.22 -34.85
C GLU A 185 36.19 3.70 -34.71
N ASP A 186 37.23 4.52 -34.87
CA ASP A 186 37.21 5.82 -35.54
C ASP A 186 35.86 6.26 -36.11
N LEU A 187 35.26 7.30 -35.52
CA LEU A 187 34.48 8.26 -36.31
C LEU A 187 34.99 9.68 -36.03
N PRO A 188 35.85 10.21 -36.92
CA PRO A 188 36.40 11.54 -36.80
C PRO A 188 35.34 12.60 -37.11
N PHE A 189 35.44 13.70 -36.35
CA PHE A 189 35.11 15.08 -36.70
C PHE A 189 34.55 15.33 -38.10
N CYS A 190 33.39 15.98 -38.17
CA CYS A 190 33.19 17.13 -39.05
C CYS A 190 32.31 18.16 -38.31
N ASP A 191 32.97 19.22 -37.84
CA ASP A 191 32.42 20.57 -37.79
C ASP A 191 31.68 20.91 -39.09
N GLU A 192 30.54 21.60 -39.00
CA GLU A 192 30.39 22.98 -39.51
C GLU A 192 28.92 23.44 -39.46
N LEU A 193 28.76 24.69 -38.98
CA LEU A 193 27.64 25.66 -39.01
C LEU A 193 26.67 25.70 -37.82
#